data_AF-A0A800BQ31-F1
#
_entry.id   AF-A0A800BQ31-F1
#
_cell.length_a   1.000
_cell.length_b   1.000
_cell.length_c   1.000
_cell.angle_alpha   90.00
_cell.angle_beta   90.00
_cell.angle_gamma   90.00
#
_symmetry.space_group_name_H-M   'P 1'
#
loop_
_entity.id
_entity.type
_entity.pdbx_description
1 polymer ?
#
loop_
_entity_poly.entity_id
_entity_poly.type
_entity_poly.pdbx_seq_one_letter_code
_entity_poly.pdbx_strand_id
1 'polypeptide(L)'
;MAVAQNTLSKITEIENLYNAWKEVKKKKGSPGVDGVSIALFGSRLDHNLIDLQNRLKNGDYSPLPLLKFYAPKKDGEKRPLCIPAIVDRVAQRAFLRVIDPIIDPHFSDASFGYRRGRSAISAVRKIFHYQRQGYNQIIHADIDAYFEHIDHDLLLEKLSRLVNNSEVIELVKQWLKVDIYEGGRLLKAPRKGLPQGAVISPLLANLYLNEFDKAFEQTDFKLIRFGDDFLILCKDGPSAKAALQMAFELIKELALNLNQDKTKIIHFNDGFRFLGATFSNDRDYTEFSTER
;
A
#
# COMPACT_ATOMS: atom_id res chain seq x y z
N MET A 1 -2.52 22.63 0.99
CA MET A 1 -3.10 23.15 2.25
C MET A 1 -3.25 21.98 3.20
N ALA A 2 -2.58 22.01 4.35
CA ALA A 2 -2.70 20.94 5.34
C ALA A 2 -4.09 20.96 5.99
N VAL A 3 -4.72 19.80 6.14
CA VAL A 3 -6.04 19.69 6.77
C VAL A 3 -5.91 19.88 8.30
N ALA A 4 -6.83 20.67 8.85
CA ALA A 4 -6.78 21.29 10.19
C ALA A 4 -6.95 20.31 11.39
N GLN A 5 -6.51 20.81 12.56
CA GLN A 5 -6.49 20.36 13.96
C GLN A 5 -7.51 19.31 14.49
N ASN A 6 -8.54 18.90 13.75
CA ASN A 6 -9.62 18.03 14.25
C ASN A 6 -9.57 16.57 13.73
N THR A 7 -8.46 16.14 13.15
CA THR A 7 -8.33 14.83 12.49
C THR A 7 -8.44 13.66 13.48
N LEU A 8 -7.76 13.72 14.63
CA LEU A 8 -7.84 12.66 15.64
C LEU A 8 -9.25 12.51 16.21
N SER A 9 -9.96 13.61 16.46
CA SER A 9 -11.35 13.58 16.94
C SER A 9 -12.23 12.78 15.99
N LYS A 10 -12.17 13.06 14.68
CA LYS A 10 -12.92 12.30 13.65
C LYS A 10 -12.54 10.83 13.61
N ILE A 11 -11.26 10.51 13.79
CA ILE A 11 -10.80 9.12 13.84
C ILE A 11 -11.44 8.40 15.03
N THR A 12 -11.49 9.06 16.19
CA THR A 12 -11.97 8.49 17.45
C THR A 12 -13.47 8.64 17.69
N GLU A 13 -14.22 9.29 16.80
CA GLU A 13 -15.68 9.34 16.85
C GLU A 13 -16.26 7.93 16.95
N ILE A 14 -17.17 7.73 17.91
CA ILE A 14 -17.68 6.39 18.20
C ILE A 14 -18.39 5.78 16.98
N GLU A 15 -19.12 6.61 16.23
CA GLU A 15 -19.76 6.21 14.98
C GLU A 15 -18.72 5.77 13.93
N ASN A 16 -17.59 6.48 13.83
CA ASN A 16 -16.51 6.08 12.93
C ASN A 16 -15.89 4.74 13.35
N LEU A 17 -15.69 4.50 14.66
CA LEU A 17 -15.23 3.22 15.18
C LEU A 17 -16.20 2.07 14.89
N TYR A 18 -17.51 2.29 15.02
CA TYR A 18 -18.53 1.31 14.62
C TYR A 18 -18.46 1.00 13.12
N ASN A 19 -18.32 2.02 12.28
CA ASN A 19 -18.22 1.84 10.84
C ASN A 19 -16.91 1.14 10.44
N ALA A 20 -15.80 1.46 11.10
CA ALA A 20 -14.53 0.76 10.95
C ALA A 20 -14.65 -0.71 11.34
N TRP A 21 -15.34 -1.02 12.45
CA TRP A 21 -15.64 -2.39 12.84
C TRP A 21 -16.45 -3.14 11.78
N LYS A 22 -17.50 -2.53 11.21
CA LYS A 22 -18.29 -3.17 10.14
C LYS A 22 -17.40 -3.58 8.96
N GLU A 23 -16.45 -2.73 8.57
CA GLU A 23 -15.49 -3.04 7.51
C GLU A 23 -14.52 -4.18 7.90
N VAL A 24 -13.99 -4.16 9.13
CA VAL A 24 -13.12 -5.24 9.66
C VAL A 24 -13.86 -6.57 9.69
N LYS A 25 -15.09 -6.59 10.24
CA LYS A 25 -15.94 -7.78 10.31
C LYS A 25 -16.23 -8.35 8.91
N LYS A 26 -16.53 -7.48 7.93
CA LYS A 26 -16.81 -7.89 6.54
C LYS A 26 -15.60 -8.56 5.88
N LYS A 27 -14.38 -8.08 6.14
CA LYS A 27 -13.15 -8.65 5.58
C LYS A 27 -12.79 -10.02 6.18
N LYS A 28 -13.44 -10.43 7.27
CA LYS A 28 -13.07 -11.61 8.06
C LYS A 28 -11.59 -11.54 8.47
N GLY A 29 -11.00 -12.66 8.86
CA GLY A 29 -9.58 -12.77 9.16
C GLY A 29 -9.31 -13.45 10.48
N SER A 30 -8.09 -13.96 10.60
CA SER A 30 -7.63 -14.65 11.80
C SER A 30 -7.46 -13.69 12.98
N PRO A 31 -7.57 -14.18 14.22
CA PRO A 31 -7.17 -13.44 15.42
C PRO A 31 -5.73 -12.91 15.33
N GLY A 32 -5.43 -11.88 16.13
CA GLY A 32 -4.05 -11.43 16.34
C GLY A 32 -3.37 -12.25 17.45
N VAL A 33 -2.31 -11.68 18.01
CA VAL A 33 -1.53 -12.32 19.08
C VAL A 33 -2.35 -12.59 20.35
N ASP A 34 -3.42 -11.81 20.57
CA ASP A 34 -4.33 -11.93 21.71
C ASP A 34 -5.35 -13.08 21.58
N GLY A 35 -5.41 -13.74 20.42
CA GLY A 35 -6.36 -14.83 20.17
C GLY A 35 -7.84 -14.38 20.09
N VAL A 36 -8.13 -13.08 20.17
CA VAL A 36 -9.50 -12.57 20.12
C VAL A 36 -10.04 -12.72 18.70
N SER A 37 -11.13 -13.48 18.56
CA SER A 37 -11.81 -13.71 17.29
C SER A 37 -12.81 -12.60 16.95
N ILE A 38 -13.21 -12.50 15.68
CA ILE A 38 -14.25 -11.54 15.24
C ILE A 38 -15.57 -11.79 15.97
N ALA A 39 -15.91 -13.05 16.24
CA ALA A 39 -17.11 -13.39 16.99
C ALA A 39 -17.02 -12.88 18.44
N LEU A 40 -15.90 -13.10 19.11
CA LEU A 40 -15.69 -12.68 20.49
C LEU A 40 -15.57 -11.16 20.63
N PHE A 41 -14.86 -10.49 19.73
CA PHE A 41 -14.80 -9.03 19.71
C PHE A 41 -16.20 -8.43 19.52
N GLY A 42 -16.99 -9.03 18.61
CA GLY A 42 -18.35 -8.59 18.30
C GLY A 42 -19.39 -8.88 19.40
N SER A 43 -19.19 -9.88 20.26
CA SER A 43 -20.11 -10.16 21.37
C SER A 43 -20.02 -9.13 22.50
N ARG A 44 -18.91 -8.39 22.58
CA ARG A 44 -18.68 -7.28 23.54
C ARG A 44 -18.44 -5.96 22.82
N LEU A 45 -19.11 -5.75 21.69
CA LEU A 45 -18.80 -4.68 20.74
C LEU A 45 -18.75 -3.29 21.39
N ASP A 46 -19.83 -2.89 22.04
CA ASP A 46 -19.98 -1.54 22.60
C ASP A 46 -18.88 -1.26 23.63
N HIS A 47 -18.66 -2.21 24.54
CA HIS A 47 -17.58 -2.15 25.52
C HIS A 47 -16.22 -2.00 24.83
N ASN A 48 -15.90 -2.84 23.84
CA ASN A 48 -14.60 -2.82 23.16
C ASN A 48 -14.36 -1.52 22.39
N LEU A 49 -15.40 -0.95 21.77
CA LEU A 49 -15.28 0.30 21.02
C LEU A 49 -15.20 1.53 21.93
N ILE A 50 -15.95 1.56 23.04
CA ILE A 50 -15.86 2.65 24.03
C ILE A 50 -14.48 2.63 24.70
N ASP A 51 -13.99 1.45 25.09
CA ASP A 51 -12.64 1.30 25.62
C ASP A 51 -11.57 1.79 24.63
N LEU A 52 -11.64 1.34 23.37
CA LEU A 52 -10.74 1.79 22.32
C LEU A 52 -10.81 3.32 22.11
N GLN A 53 -12.02 3.89 22.09
CA GLN A 53 -12.20 5.33 21.96
C GLN A 53 -11.49 6.09 23.08
N ASN A 54 -11.71 5.68 24.33
CA ASN A 54 -11.12 6.35 25.49
C ASN A 54 -9.60 6.26 25.44
N ARG A 55 -9.04 5.09 25.13
CA ARG A 55 -7.60 4.92 24.99
C ARG A 55 -7.01 5.79 23.88
N LEU A 56 -7.67 5.87 22.72
CA LEU A 56 -7.20 6.72 21.62
C LEU A 56 -7.28 8.22 21.96
N LYS A 57 -8.35 8.66 22.65
CA LYS A 57 -8.54 10.07 23.03
C LYS A 57 -7.60 10.52 24.12
N ASN A 58 -7.29 9.65 25.07
CA ASN A 58 -6.44 9.98 26.22
C ASN A 58 -4.95 9.77 25.94
N GLY A 59 -4.59 9.18 24.79
CA GLY A 59 -3.21 8.82 24.47
C GLY A 59 -2.72 7.52 25.14
N ASP A 60 -3.62 6.76 25.77
CA ASP A 60 -3.32 5.48 26.44
C ASP A 60 -3.36 4.28 25.47
N TYR A 61 -3.64 4.52 24.20
CA TYR A 61 -3.60 3.47 23.17
C TYR A 61 -2.16 3.04 22.90
N SER A 62 -1.94 1.73 22.88
CA SER A 62 -0.71 1.10 22.40
C SER A 62 -1.09 -0.14 21.59
N PRO A 63 -0.57 -0.31 20.37
CA PRO A 63 -0.90 -1.46 19.53
C PRO A 63 -0.31 -2.75 20.10
N LEU A 64 -1.03 -3.85 19.94
CA LEU A 64 -0.53 -5.17 20.30
C LEU A 64 0.50 -5.67 19.28
N PRO A 65 1.47 -6.52 19.70
CA PRO A 65 2.40 -7.15 18.79
C PRO A 65 1.71 -7.81 17.59
N LEU A 66 2.30 -7.67 16.40
CA LEU A 66 1.76 -8.29 15.20
C LEU A 66 2.00 -9.80 15.25
N LEU A 67 0.97 -10.59 14.95
CA LEU A 67 1.14 -12.03 14.81
C LEU A 67 1.69 -12.36 13.43
N LYS A 68 2.94 -12.86 13.37
CA LYS A 68 3.56 -13.31 12.12
C LYS A 68 3.26 -14.78 11.86
N PHE A 69 2.81 -15.06 10.65
CA PHE A 69 2.57 -16.41 10.17
C PHE A 69 2.89 -16.49 8.67
N TYR A 70 3.04 -17.72 8.18
CA TYR A 70 3.38 -17.98 6.79
C TYR A 70 2.14 -18.46 6.04
N ALA A 71 1.64 -17.64 5.13
CA ALA A 71 0.58 -18.06 4.22
C ALA A 71 1.20 -18.82 3.03
N PRO A 72 0.58 -19.92 2.57
CA PRO A 72 1.03 -20.60 1.36
C PRO A 72 0.83 -19.69 0.14
N LYS A 73 1.85 -19.57 -0.71
CA LYS A 73 1.69 -19.09 -2.08
C LYS A 73 1.32 -20.26 -3.01
N LYS A 74 0.82 -19.93 -4.21
CA LYS A 74 0.43 -20.92 -5.23
C LYS A 74 1.62 -21.68 -5.84
N ASP A 75 2.82 -21.10 -5.78
CA ASP A 75 4.10 -21.66 -6.24
C ASP A 75 4.81 -22.52 -5.18
N GLY A 76 4.20 -22.71 -4.00
CA GLY A 76 4.76 -23.49 -2.89
C GLY A 76 5.69 -22.69 -1.97
N GLU A 77 6.07 -21.46 -2.34
CA GLU A 77 6.77 -20.56 -1.45
C GLU A 77 5.84 -20.06 -0.32
N LYS A 78 6.42 -19.60 0.78
CA LYS A 78 5.67 -19.08 1.92
C LYS A 78 5.75 -17.56 1.95
N ARG A 79 4.61 -16.86 1.98
CA ARG A 79 4.56 -15.41 2.17
C ARG A 79 4.46 -15.09 3.67
N PRO A 80 5.43 -14.37 4.26
CA PRO A 80 5.28 -13.89 5.63
C PRO A 80 4.17 -12.83 5.66
N LEU A 81 3.21 -13.00 6.56
CA LEU A 81 2.16 -12.02 6.84
C LEU A 81 2.17 -11.70 8.33
N CYS A 82 2.00 -10.42 8.64
CA CYS A 82 1.92 -9.88 10.00
C CYS A 82 0.50 -9.33 10.23
N ILE A 83 -0.27 -9.99 11.08
CA ILE A 83 -1.67 -9.64 11.36
C ILE A 83 -1.76 -8.85 12.67
N PRO A 84 -2.36 -7.64 12.66
CA PRO A 84 -2.70 -6.92 13.89
C PRO A 84 -3.88 -7.56 14.62
N ALA A 85 -3.96 -7.34 15.93
CA ALA A 85 -5.15 -7.69 16.71
C ALA A 85 -6.40 -7.02 16.16
N ILE A 86 -7.58 -7.55 16.49
CA ILE A 86 -8.85 -7.01 15.96
C ILE A 86 -9.03 -5.54 16.36
N VAL A 87 -8.73 -5.22 17.63
CA VAL A 87 -8.81 -3.85 18.14
C VAL A 87 -7.93 -2.88 17.33
N ASP A 88 -6.71 -3.31 17.00
CA ASP A 88 -5.78 -2.51 16.20
C ASP A 88 -6.24 -2.38 14.75
N ARG A 89 -6.83 -3.44 14.17
CA ARG A 89 -7.44 -3.37 12.84
C ARG A 89 -8.61 -2.38 12.81
N VAL A 90 -9.39 -2.29 13.89
CA VAL A 90 -10.47 -1.29 14.01
C VAL A 90 -9.88 0.12 14.08
N ALA A 91 -8.88 0.35 14.93
CA ALA A 91 -8.20 1.65 15.04
C ALA A 91 -7.57 2.09 13.69
N GLN A 92 -6.81 1.20 13.05
CA GLN A 92 -6.20 1.43 11.74
C GLN A 92 -7.26 1.67 10.66
N ARG A 93 -8.40 0.96 10.71
CA ARG A 93 -9.48 1.17 9.75
C ARG A 93 -10.19 2.51 9.97
N ALA A 94 -10.42 2.89 11.22
CA ALA A 94 -10.99 4.18 11.58
C ALA A 94 -10.09 5.34 11.12
N PHE A 95 -8.77 5.18 11.28
CA PHE A 95 -7.77 6.07 10.70
C PHE A 95 -7.92 6.18 9.19
N LEU A 96 -7.91 5.08 8.43
CA LEU A 96 -8.00 5.14 6.96
C LEU A 96 -9.31 5.76 6.47
N ARG A 97 -10.42 5.58 7.19
CA ARG A 97 -11.70 6.22 6.82
C ARG A 97 -11.63 7.74 6.81
N VAL A 98 -10.77 8.33 7.65
CA VAL A 98 -10.57 9.78 7.75
C VAL A 98 -9.38 10.24 6.89
N ILE A 99 -8.32 9.45 6.82
CA ILE A 99 -7.05 9.82 6.19
C ILE A 99 -7.03 9.52 4.69
N ASP A 100 -7.63 8.42 4.21
CA ASP A 100 -7.70 8.11 2.78
C ASP A 100 -8.28 9.31 1.98
N PRO A 101 -9.43 9.91 2.35
CA PRO A 101 -10.03 11.00 1.58
C PRO A 101 -9.19 12.29 1.59
N ILE A 102 -8.27 12.43 2.55
CA ILE A 102 -7.35 13.57 2.62
C ILE A 102 -6.16 13.34 1.70
N ILE A 103 -5.60 12.12 1.70
CA ILE A 103 -4.35 11.81 1.00
C ILE A 103 -4.58 11.40 -0.47
N ASP A 104 -5.58 10.56 -0.74
CA ASP A 104 -5.80 9.98 -2.08
C ASP A 104 -5.93 11.02 -3.21
N PRO A 105 -6.60 12.18 -3.02
CA PRO A 105 -6.67 13.22 -4.05
C PRO A 105 -5.30 13.80 -4.45
N HIS A 106 -4.27 13.62 -3.62
CA HIS A 106 -2.90 14.05 -3.93
C HIS A 106 -2.09 13.00 -4.68
N PHE A 107 -2.62 11.78 -4.88
CA PHE A 107 -1.93 10.71 -5.60
C PHE A 107 -2.06 10.86 -7.11
N SER A 108 -0.95 10.59 -7.79
CA SER A 108 -0.88 10.60 -9.25
C SER A 108 -1.95 9.70 -9.89
N ASP A 109 -2.45 10.11 -11.06
CA ASP A 109 -3.33 9.29 -11.89
C ASP A 109 -2.66 8.01 -12.42
N ALA A 110 -1.33 7.97 -12.42
CA ALA A 110 -0.53 6.79 -12.78
C ALA A 110 -0.58 5.69 -11.72
N SER A 111 -0.99 5.99 -10.48
CA SER A 111 -1.08 5.02 -9.38
C SER A 111 -2.47 4.38 -9.30
N PHE A 112 -2.55 3.06 -9.48
CA PHE A 112 -3.80 2.29 -9.49
C PHE A 112 -3.96 1.35 -8.30
N GLY A 113 -2.86 0.87 -7.73
CA GLY A 113 -2.87 -0.12 -6.66
C GLY A 113 -3.54 0.42 -5.40
N TYR A 114 -4.39 -0.38 -4.76
CA TYR A 114 -4.96 -0.10 -3.42
C TYR A 114 -5.79 1.20 -3.28
N ARG A 115 -6.22 1.82 -4.38
CA ARG A 115 -6.98 3.07 -4.35
C ARG A 115 -8.45 2.86 -4.65
N ARG A 116 -9.32 3.64 -4.02
CA ARG A 116 -10.78 3.59 -4.29
C ARG A 116 -11.05 4.06 -5.72
N GLY A 117 -11.91 3.33 -6.43
CA GLY A 117 -12.25 3.65 -7.83
C GLY A 117 -11.15 3.32 -8.86
N ARG A 118 -9.99 2.81 -8.43
CA ARG A 118 -8.93 2.31 -9.32
C ARG A 118 -8.86 0.78 -9.24
N SER A 119 -8.46 0.16 -10.33
CA SER A 119 -8.37 -1.29 -10.46
C SER A 119 -7.28 -1.73 -11.44
N ALA A 120 -6.90 -3.01 -11.38
CA ALA A 120 -6.04 -3.61 -12.39
C ALA A 120 -6.64 -3.46 -13.80
N ILE A 121 -7.97 -3.60 -13.93
CA ILE A 121 -8.68 -3.42 -15.21
C ILE A 121 -8.48 -1.99 -15.74
N SER A 122 -8.61 -0.96 -14.90
CA SER A 122 -8.39 0.42 -15.33
C SER A 122 -6.93 0.71 -15.71
N ALA A 123 -5.97 0.08 -15.03
CA ALA A 123 -4.54 0.18 -15.39
C ALA A 123 -4.29 -0.43 -16.76
N VAL A 124 -4.81 -1.64 -17.01
CA VAL A 124 -4.73 -2.33 -18.31
C VAL A 124 -5.34 -1.48 -19.43
N ARG A 125 -6.51 -0.89 -19.22
CA ARG A 125 -7.13 0.02 -20.20
C ARG A 125 -6.25 1.23 -20.51
N LYS A 126 -5.58 1.79 -19.50
CA LYS A 126 -4.68 2.94 -19.67
C LYS A 126 -3.41 2.58 -20.45
N ILE A 127 -2.87 1.37 -20.24
CA ILE A 127 -1.76 0.82 -21.04
C ILE A 127 -2.12 0.80 -22.53
N PHE A 128 -3.28 0.22 -22.89
CA PHE A 128 -3.74 0.20 -24.30
C PHE A 128 -3.98 1.59 -24.87
N HIS A 129 -4.52 2.51 -24.06
CA HIS A 129 -4.71 3.89 -24.49
C HIS A 129 -3.39 4.56 -24.90
N TYR A 130 -2.32 4.34 -24.13
CA TYR A 130 -0.98 4.84 -24.49
C TYR A 130 -0.37 4.08 -25.66
N GLN A 131 -0.52 2.75 -25.74
CA GLN A 131 -0.03 1.97 -26.87
C GLN A 131 -0.62 2.48 -28.20
N ARG A 132 -1.92 2.78 -28.26
CA ARG A 132 -2.59 3.35 -29.45
C ARG A 132 -2.07 4.73 -29.86
N GLN A 133 -1.35 5.42 -28.97
CA GLN A 133 -0.68 6.69 -29.24
C GLN A 133 0.79 6.51 -29.66
N GLY A 134 1.24 5.27 -29.89
CA GLY A 134 2.60 4.95 -30.35
C GLY A 134 3.62 4.71 -29.23
N TYR A 135 3.18 4.60 -27.98
CA TYR A 135 4.07 4.25 -26.86
C TYR A 135 4.31 2.74 -26.80
N ASN A 136 5.15 2.23 -27.69
CA ASN A 136 5.37 0.78 -27.88
C ASN A 136 6.61 0.23 -27.16
N GLN A 137 7.46 1.09 -26.60
CA GLN A 137 8.62 0.66 -25.81
C GLN A 137 8.22 0.66 -24.34
N ILE A 138 8.39 -0.48 -23.67
CA ILE A 138 7.88 -0.71 -22.32
C ILE A 138 9.06 -1.03 -21.42
N ILE A 139 9.24 -0.25 -20.37
CA ILE A 139 10.03 -0.67 -19.21
C ILE A 139 9.08 -1.37 -18.27
N HIS A 140 9.37 -2.62 -17.93
CA HIS A 140 8.68 -3.36 -16.88
C HIS A 140 9.65 -3.50 -15.72
N ALA A 141 9.31 -2.94 -14.56
CA ALA A 141 10.17 -2.90 -13.41
C ALA A 141 9.39 -3.15 -12.11
N ASP A 142 10.11 -3.67 -11.13
CA ASP A 142 9.63 -4.01 -9.79
C ASP A 142 10.63 -3.42 -8.78
N ILE A 143 10.15 -3.04 -7.60
CA ILE A 143 11.00 -2.50 -6.54
C ILE A 143 11.42 -3.62 -5.60
N ASP A 144 12.73 -3.77 -5.39
CA ASP A 144 13.27 -4.87 -4.62
C ASP A 144 12.91 -4.80 -3.13
N ALA A 145 12.30 -5.89 -2.64
CA ALA A 145 11.81 -6.05 -1.27
C ALA A 145 11.13 -4.78 -0.73
N TYR A 146 10.28 -4.16 -1.55
CA TYR A 146 9.74 -2.82 -1.32
C TYR A 146 9.17 -2.61 0.09
N PHE A 147 8.26 -3.49 0.51
CA PHE A 147 7.64 -3.41 1.84
C PHE A 147 8.67 -3.58 2.98
N GLU A 148 9.82 -4.20 2.78
CA GLU A 148 10.84 -4.38 3.81
C GLU A 148 11.82 -3.21 3.87
N HIS A 149 11.88 -2.38 2.82
CA HIS A 149 12.87 -1.33 2.65
C HIS A 149 12.35 0.10 2.85
N ILE A 150 11.04 0.32 2.98
CA ILE A 150 10.46 1.64 3.24
C ILE A 150 11.07 2.30 4.49
N ASP A 151 11.74 3.43 4.31
CA ASP A 151 12.29 4.22 5.41
C ASP A 151 11.17 4.90 6.22
N HIS A 152 11.16 4.70 7.54
CA HIS A 152 10.10 5.23 8.41
C HIS A 152 10.15 6.74 8.55
N ASP A 153 11.34 7.34 8.64
CA ASP A 153 11.48 8.78 8.85
C ASP A 153 11.05 9.53 7.60
N LEU A 154 11.48 9.08 6.42
CA LEU A 154 11.06 9.64 5.14
C LEU A 154 9.54 9.46 4.91
N LEU A 155 8.97 8.32 5.31
CA LEU A 155 7.53 8.09 5.22
C LEU A 155 6.74 9.06 6.13
N LEU A 156 7.15 9.21 7.39
CA LEU A 156 6.49 10.09 8.35
C LEU A 156 6.64 11.57 7.96
N GLU A 157 7.78 11.95 7.37
CA GLU A 157 7.97 13.28 6.79
C GLU A 157 6.93 13.53 5.68
N LYS A 158 6.81 12.62 4.70
CA LYS A 158 5.81 12.74 3.62
C LYS A 158 4.38 12.81 4.15
N LEU A 159 4.06 12.03 5.18
CA LEU A 159 2.74 12.04 5.81
C LEU A 159 2.46 13.38 6.50
N SER A 160 3.41 13.92 7.25
CA SER A 160 3.25 15.18 7.98
C SER A 160 3.04 16.40 7.08
N ARG A 161 3.57 16.37 5.85
CA ARG A 161 3.30 17.40 4.82
C ARG A 161 1.83 17.47 4.40
N LEU A 162 1.08 16.36 4.49
CA LEU A 162 -0.33 16.29 4.10
C LEU A 162 -1.28 16.34 5.31
N VAL A 163 -0.85 15.78 6.44
CA VAL A 163 -1.64 15.67 7.66
C VAL A 163 -0.95 16.43 8.79
N ASN A 164 -1.42 17.64 9.07
CA ASN A 164 -0.87 18.50 10.13
C ASN A 164 -1.56 18.22 11.49
N ASN A 165 -1.35 17.02 12.03
CA ASN A 165 -1.77 16.64 13.38
C ASN A 165 -0.76 15.67 13.98
N SER A 166 -0.01 16.11 15.00
CA SER A 166 1.08 15.34 15.61
C SER A 166 0.63 14.04 16.26
N GLU A 167 -0.56 14.01 16.85
CA GLU A 167 -1.11 12.81 17.49
C GLU A 167 -1.43 11.72 16.46
N VAL A 168 -1.94 12.12 15.29
CA VAL A 168 -2.17 11.21 14.16
C VAL A 168 -0.85 10.66 13.62
N ILE A 169 0.20 11.48 13.53
CA ILE A 169 1.55 11.03 13.14
C ILE A 169 2.11 10.04 14.18
N GLU A 170 1.92 10.32 15.47
CA GLU A 170 2.38 9.42 16.53
C GLU A 170 1.65 8.08 16.50
N LEU A 171 0.34 8.04 16.20
CA LEU A 171 -0.38 6.77 15.99
C LEU A 171 0.23 5.94 14.86
N VAL A 172 0.58 6.56 13.72
CA VAL A 172 1.25 5.85 12.63
C VAL A 172 2.60 5.31 13.09
N LYS A 173 3.39 6.13 13.78
CA LYS A 173 4.70 5.73 14.30
C LYS A 173 4.61 4.56 15.28
N GLN A 174 3.60 4.52 16.14
CA GLN A 174 3.33 3.38 17.02
C GLN A 174 3.06 2.09 16.22
N TRP A 175 2.25 2.17 15.15
CA TRP A 175 2.00 1.02 14.28
C TRP A 175 3.22 0.57 13.46
N LEU A 176 4.14 1.49 13.12
CA LEU A 176 5.37 1.16 12.41
C LEU A 176 6.41 0.48 13.33
N LYS A 177 6.40 0.80 14.62
CA LYS A 177 7.38 0.34 15.61
C LYS A 177 6.85 -0.76 16.54
N VAL A 178 5.74 -1.38 16.18
CA VAL A 178 5.13 -2.46 16.95
C VAL A 178 5.94 -3.76 16.81
N ASP A 179 6.22 -4.42 17.93
CA ASP A 179 6.97 -5.68 17.95
C ASP A 179 6.20 -6.81 17.22
N ILE A 180 6.91 -7.86 16.82
CA ILE A 180 6.36 -8.98 16.05
C ILE A 180 6.42 -10.25 16.89
N TYR A 181 5.32 -10.97 16.99
CA TYR A 181 5.26 -12.28 17.63
C TYR A 181 5.36 -13.41 16.58
N GLU A 182 6.36 -14.26 16.70
CA GLU A 182 6.61 -15.39 15.78
C GLU A 182 7.09 -16.62 16.56
N GLY A 183 6.44 -17.77 16.35
CA GLY A 183 6.92 -19.06 16.86
C GLY A 183 7.12 -19.13 18.39
N GLY A 184 6.26 -18.46 19.16
CA GLY A 184 6.36 -18.44 20.63
C GLY A 184 7.25 -17.33 21.19
N ARG A 185 7.83 -16.48 20.34
CA ARG A 185 8.81 -15.46 20.73
C ARG A 185 8.38 -14.08 20.29
N LEU A 186 8.66 -13.08 21.14
CA LEU A 186 8.52 -11.67 20.78
C LEU A 186 9.83 -11.18 20.16
N LEU A 187 9.74 -10.66 18.93
CA LEU A 187 10.82 -10.09 18.15
C LEU A 187 10.66 -8.57 18.10
N LYS A 188 11.78 -7.86 18.15
CA LYS A 188 11.77 -6.40 18.05
C LYS A 188 11.30 -5.95 16.66
N ALA A 189 10.51 -4.87 16.62
CA ALA A 189 10.09 -4.26 15.37
C ALA A 189 11.30 -3.90 14.49
N PRO A 190 11.22 -4.11 13.16
CA PRO A 190 12.27 -3.67 12.26
C PRO A 190 12.34 -2.13 12.23
N ARG A 191 13.54 -1.58 11.98
CA ARG A 191 13.77 -0.12 11.91
C ARG A 191 13.24 0.52 10.62
N LYS A 192 12.87 -0.29 9.65
CA LYS A 192 12.32 0.10 8.34
C LYS A 192 11.32 -0.95 7.87
N GLY A 193 10.54 -0.60 6.86
CA GLY A 193 9.53 -1.44 6.22
C GLY A 193 8.13 -1.26 6.78
N LEU A 194 7.16 -1.79 6.05
CA LEU A 194 5.75 -1.87 6.40
C LEU A 194 5.35 -3.33 6.56
N PRO A 195 4.65 -3.69 7.65
CA PRO A 195 4.19 -5.06 7.84
C PRO A 195 3.21 -5.46 6.74
N GLN A 196 3.51 -6.56 6.04
CA GLN A 196 2.61 -7.14 5.06
C GLN A 196 1.37 -7.69 5.77
N GLY A 197 0.18 -7.24 5.36
CA GLY A 197 -1.09 -7.65 5.98
C GLY A 197 -1.65 -6.67 7.03
N ALA A 198 -0.89 -5.66 7.45
CA ALA A 198 -1.46 -4.58 8.24
C ALA A 198 -2.39 -3.70 7.41
N VAL A 199 -3.39 -3.12 8.07
CA VAL A 199 -4.50 -2.44 7.39
C VAL A 199 -4.04 -1.16 6.70
N ILE A 200 -3.11 -0.41 7.30
CA ILE A 200 -2.60 0.88 6.82
C ILE A 200 -1.53 0.78 5.73
N SER A 201 -0.83 -0.35 5.66
CA SER A 201 0.37 -0.50 4.81
C SER A 201 0.12 -0.12 3.35
N PRO A 202 -1.00 -0.46 2.70
CA PRO A 202 -1.23 -0.10 1.30
C PRO A 202 -1.30 1.41 1.04
N LEU A 203 -1.91 2.20 1.93
CA LEU A 203 -1.97 3.66 1.79
C LEU A 203 -0.57 4.26 1.96
N LEU A 204 0.14 3.83 3.01
CA LEU A 204 1.47 4.34 3.33
C LEU A 204 2.49 4.01 2.25
N ALA A 205 2.41 2.82 1.66
CA ALA A 205 3.19 2.44 0.48
C ALA A 205 2.94 3.42 -0.68
N ASN A 206 1.67 3.63 -1.06
CA ASN A 206 1.37 4.57 -2.14
C ASN A 206 1.84 6.00 -1.86
N LEU A 207 1.72 6.45 -0.61
CA LEU A 207 2.25 7.75 -0.18
C LEU A 207 3.75 7.86 -0.38
N TYR A 208 4.51 6.82 -0.05
CA TYR A 208 5.96 6.80 -0.18
C TYR A 208 6.41 6.99 -1.63
N LEU A 209 5.74 6.33 -2.58
CA LEU A 209 6.07 6.38 -4.02
C LEU A 209 5.39 7.53 -4.77
N ASN A 210 4.59 8.37 -4.11
CA ASN A 210 3.82 9.41 -4.82
C ASN A 210 4.71 10.48 -5.47
N GLU A 211 5.85 10.82 -4.87
CA GLU A 211 6.79 11.78 -5.47
C GLU A 211 7.47 11.20 -6.72
N PHE A 212 7.79 9.90 -6.70
CA PHE A 212 8.24 9.17 -7.88
C PHE A 212 7.18 9.26 -8.99
N ASP A 213 5.90 9.00 -8.67
CA ASP A 213 4.83 9.07 -9.67
C ASP A 213 4.69 10.47 -10.28
N LYS A 214 4.71 11.50 -9.44
CA LYS A 214 4.56 12.91 -9.86
C LYS A 214 5.71 13.39 -10.73
N ALA A 215 6.93 12.90 -10.51
CA ALA A 215 8.06 13.25 -11.36
C ALA A 215 7.81 12.85 -12.82
N PHE A 216 7.12 11.73 -13.07
CA PHE A 216 6.76 11.29 -14.42
C PHE A 216 5.63 12.11 -15.07
N GLU A 217 4.75 12.76 -14.28
CA GLU A 217 3.67 13.60 -14.81
C GLU A 217 4.18 14.80 -15.60
N GLN A 218 5.41 15.26 -15.32
CA GLN A 218 6.07 16.38 -16.00
C GLN A 218 6.89 15.93 -17.21
N THR A 219 6.72 14.69 -17.67
CA THR A 219 7.48 14.10 -18.77
C THR A 219 6.57 13.52 -19.86
N ASP A 220 7.18 13.20 -21.01
CA ASP A 220 6.49 12.44 -22.05
C ASP A 220 6.40 10.94 -21.76
N PHE A 221 7.07 10.44 -20.74
CA PHE A 221 7.04 9.03 -20.34
C PHE A 221 5.74 8.71 -19.61
N LYS A 222 5.10 7.59 -19.95
CA LYS A 222 3.78 7.25 -19.41
C LYS A 222 3.89 6.15 -18.36
N LEU A 223 3.85 6.55 -17.10
CA LEU A 223 3.90 5.65 -15.96
C LEU A 223 2.53 5.00 -15.70
N ILE A 224 2.55 3.71 -15.34
CA ILE A 224 1.45 2.95 -14.77
C ILE A 224 2.00 2.14 -13.59
N ARG A 225 1.52 2.38 -12.37
CA ARG A 225 2.00 1.70 -11.16
C ARG A 225 0.89 0.99 -10.39
N PHE A 226 1.19 -0.20 -9.90
CA PHE A 226 0.31 -0.97 -9.01
C PHE A 226 1.12 -1.55 -7.83
N GLY A 227 1.19 -0.82 -6.73
CA GLY A 227 2.08 -1.18 -5.63
C GLY A 227 3.54 -0.88 -5.99
N ASP A 228 4.39 -1.89 -5.89
CA ASP A 228 5.81 -1.93 -6.26
C ASP A 228 6.07 -2.27 -7.73
N ASP A 229 5.11 -2.89 -8.41
CA ASP A 229 5.19 -3.25 -9.82
C ASP A 229 4.72 -2.10 -10.71
N PHE A 230 5.50 -1.72 -11.73
CA PHE A 230 5.19 -0.62 -12.61
C PHE A 230 5.70 -0.79 -14.05
N LEU A 231 5.00 -0.11 -14.96
CA LEU A 231 5.39 0.04 -16.35
C LEU A 231 5.66 1.51 -16.66
N ILE A 232 6.68 1.76 -17.47
CA ILE A 232 6.87 3.06 -18.12
C ILE A 232 6.83 2.85 -19.63
N LEU A 233 5.88 3.52 -20.29
CA LEU A 233 5.71 3.44 -21.73
C LEU A 233 6.34 4.64 -22.43
N CYS A 234 7.14 4.36 -23.46
CA CYS A 234 7.95 5.29 -24.23
C CYS A 234 7.72 5.09 -25.74
N LYS A 235 8.02 6.11 -26.56
CA LYS A 235 7.86 6.03 -28.02
C LYS A 235 8.97 5.25 -28.71
N ASP A 236 10.20 5.37 -28.22
CA ASP A 236 11.39 4.78 -28.83
C ASP A 236 12.41 4.29 -27.78
N GLY A 237 13.38 3.50 -28.25
CA GLY A 237 14.40 2.88 -27.40
C GLY A 237 15.29 3.88 -26.64
N PRO A 238 15.77 4.97 -27.28
CA PRO A 238 16.47 6.04 -26.56
C PRO A 238 15.65 6.64 -25.41
N SER A 239 14.37 6.93 -25.64
CA SER A 239 13.45 7.41 -24.62
C SER A 239 13.27 6.41 -23.48
N ALA A 240 13.19 5.11 -23.79
CA ALA A 240 13.10 4.05 -22.77
C ALA A 240 14.37 3.98 -21.90
N LYS A 241 15.55 4.12 -22.49
CA LYS A 241 16.81 4.16 -21.71
C LYS A 241 16.85 5.39 -20.79
N ALA A 242 16.43 6.56 -21.28
CA ALA A 242 16.37 7.78 -20.48
C ALA A 242 15.35 7.67 -19.33
N ALA A 243 14.17 7.11 -19.61
CA ALA A 243 13.13 6.88 -18.60
C ALA A 243 13.56 5.88 -17.54
N LEU A 244 14.26 4.80 -17.92
CA LEU A 244 14.81 3.83 -16.97
C LEU A 244 15.88 4.46 -16.06
N GLN A 245 16.76 5.29 -16.62
CA GLN A 245 17.75 6.03 -15.81
C GLN A 245 17.05 6.97 -14.81
N MET A 246 16.05 7.72 -15.27
CA MET A 246 15.25 8.58 -14.40
C MET A 246 14.57 7.78 -13.28
N ALA A 247 13.99 6.62 -13.60
CA ALA A 247 13.37 5.76 -12.60
C ALA A 247 14.40 5.27 -11.56
N PHE A 248 15.59 4.88 -12.00
CA PHE A 248 16.67 4.44 -11.12
C PHE A 248 17.08 5.54 -10.12
N GLU A 249 17.32 6.77 -10.58
CA GLU A 249 17.71 7.88 -9.70
C GLU A 249 16.60 8.22 -8.70
N LEU A 250 15.35 8.34 -9.15
CA LEU A 250 14.23 8.67 -8.27
C LEU A 250 13.98 7.59 -7.20
N ILE A 251 14.11 6.31 -7.56
CA ILE A 251 13.96 5.20 -6.61
C ILE A 251 15.10 5.21 -5.58
N LYS A 252 16.31 5.55 -6.01
CA LYS A 252 17.48 5.70 -5.13
C LYS A 252 17.33 6.87 -4.17
N GLU A 253 16.78 8.00 -4.60
CA GLU A 253 16.42 9.14 -3.73
C GLU A 253 15.42 8.74 -2.63
N LEU A 254 14.57 7.76 -2.92
CA LEU A 254 13.65 7.16 -1.95
C LEU A 254 14.31 6.07 -1.08
N ALA A 255 15.63 5.92 -1.09
CA ALA A 255 16.37 4.87 -0.38
C ALA A 255 15.92 3.43 -0.72
N LEU A 256 15.40 3.24 -1.94
CA LEU A 256 14.95 1.97 -2.48
C LEU A 256 15.84 1.53 -3.65
N ASN A 257 15.66 0.29 -4.12
CA ASN A 257 16.34 -0.25 -5.28
C ASN A 257 15.35 -0.88 -6.25
N LEU A 258 15.63 -0.79 -7.55
CA LEU A 258 14.92 -1.60 -8.54
C LEU A 258 15.43 -3.05 -8.48
N ASN A 259 14.53 -4.00 -8.66
CA ASN A 259 14.88 -5.39 -8.84
C ASN A 259 15.49 -5.57 -10.23
N GLN A 260 16.82 -5.75 -10.30
CA GLN A 260 17.56 -5.81 -11.56
C GLN A 260 17.15 -7.01 -12.42
N ASP A 261 16.86 -8.16 -11.80
CA ASP A 261 16.51 -9.40 -12.51
C ASP A 261 15.14 -9.30 -13.19
N LYS A 262 14.21 -8.54 -12.60
CA LYS A 262 12.86 -8.32 -13.15
C LYS A 262 12.77 -7.10 -14.08
N THR A 263 13.73 -6.18 -13.98
CA THR A 263 13.71 -4.94 -14.75
C THR A 263 14.14 -5.17 -16.19
N LYS A 264 13.28 -4.85 -17.15
CA LYS A 264 13.54 -5.06 -18.57
C LYS A 264 12.93 -3.98 -19.45
N ILE A 265 13.62 -3.68 -20.55
CA ILE A 265 13.07 -2.91 -21.67
C ILE A 265 12.63 -3.93 -22.73
N ILE A 266 11.37 -3.88 -23.11
CA ILE A 266 10.74 -4.76 -24.10
C ILE A 266 9.92 -3.93 -25.07
N HIS A 267 9.68 -4.47 -26.26
CA HIS A 267 8.69 -3.91 -27.17
C HIS A 267 7.31 -4.52 -26.88
N PHE A 268 6.25 -3.74 -27.08
CA PHE A 268 4.87 -4.22 -26.87
C PHE A 268 4.57 -5.50 -27.67
N ASN A 269 5.13 -5.60 -28.88
CA ASN A 269 4.97 -6.73 -29.78
C ASN A 269 5.66 -8.01 -29.30
N ASP A 270 6.68 -7.92 -28.44
CA ASP A 270 7.37 -9.09 -27.87
C ASP A 270 6.45 -9.84 -26.89
N GLY A 271 5.43 -9.14 -26.42
CA GLY A 271 4.43 -9.61 -25.50
C GLY A 271 4.93 -9.66 -24.05
N PHE A 272 4.02 -9.39 -23.12
CA PHE A 272 4.31 -9.42 -21.69
C PHE A 272 3.07 -9.66 -20.85
N ARG A 273 3.30 -9.97 -19.58
CA ARG A 273 2.23 -10.09 -18.58
C ARG A 273 2.34 -8.95 -17.57
N PHE A 274 1.21 -8.36 -17.22
CA PHE A 274 1.11 -7.36 -16.17
C PHE A 274 -0.28 -7.42 -15.54
N LEU A 275 -0.35 -7.46 -14.20
CA LEU A 275 -1.59 -7.54 -13.42
C LEU A 275 -2.55 -8.68 -13.82
N GLY A 276 -1.99 -9.81 -14.26
CA GLY A 276 -2.75 -10.98 -14.70
C GLY A 276 -3.33 -10.89 -16.12
N ALA A 277 -3.04 -9.81 -16.86
CA ALA A 277 -3.34 -9.69 -18.28
C ALA A 277 -2.10 -10.02 -19.13
N THR A 278 -2.32 -10.64 -20.29
CA THR A 278 -1.28 -10.85 -21.31
C THR A 278 -1.46 -9.84 -22.45
N PHE A 279 -0.38 -9.18 -22.84
CA PHE A 279 -0.32 -8.23 -23.94
C PHE A 279 0.48 -8.87 -25.08
N SER A 280 -0.05 -8.89 -26.30
CA SER A 280 0.63 -9.38 -27.51
C SER A 280 -0.02 -8.82 -28.78
N ASN A 281 0.64 -8.97 -29.93
CA ASN A 281 0.18 -8.44 -31.22
C ASN A 281 -1.13 -9.07 -31.74
N ASP A 282 -1.40 -10.33 -31.40
CA ASP A 282 -2.40 -11.12 -32.13
C ASP A 282 -3.79 -11.16 -31.50
N ARG A 283 -4.01 -10.62 -30.28
CA ARG A 283 -5.34 -10.62 -29.66
C ARG A 283 -5.53 -9.42 -28.73
N ASP A 284 -6.53 -8.59 -29.05
CA ASP A 284 -7.34 -7.98 -27.99
C ASP A 284 -7.79 -9.12 -27.07
N TYR A 285 -7.32 -9.08 -25.82
CA TYR A 285 -7.62 -10.05 -24.77
C TYR A 285 -6.95 -11.43 -24.88
N THR A 286 -6.21 -11.80 -23.83
CA THR A 286 -6.37 -13.12 -23.21
C THR A 286 -6.58 -12.92 -21.71
N GLU A 287 -7.73 -13.41 -21.26
CA GLU A 287 -8.28 -13.57 -19.91
C GLU A 287 -7.46 -13.01 -18.75
N PHE A 288 -8.11 -12.17 -17.93
CA PHE A 288 -7.75 -12.10 -16.51
C PHE A 288 -7.77 -13.54 -16.01
N SER A 289 -6.61 -14.16 -15.75
CA SER A 289 -6.65 -15.42 -15.02
C SER A 289 -7.35 -15.09 -13.70
N THR A 290 -8.54 -15.65 -13.49
CA THR A 290 -9.34 -15.50 -12.26
C THR A 290 -8.62 -16.07 -11.04
N GLU A 291 -7.39 -16.51 -11.20
CA GLU A 291 -6.53 -17.11 -10.22
C GLU A 291 -5.74 -16.06 -9.44
N ARG A 292 -6.43 -15.24 -8.63
CA ARG A 292 -5.80 -14.69 -7.42
C ARG A 292 -5.86 -15.69 -6.27
#